data_AF-A0A351BHJ5-F1
#
_entry.id   AF-A0A351BHJ5-F1
#
_cell.length_a   1.000
_cell.length_b   1.000
_cell.length_c   1.000
_cell.angle_alpha   90.00
_cell.angle_beta   90.00
_cell.angle_gamma   90.00
#
_symmetry.space_group_name_H-M   'P 1'
#
loop_
_entity.id
_entity.type
_entity.pdbx_description
1 polymer ?
#
loop_
_entity_poly.entity_id
_entity_poly.type
_entity_poly.pdbx_seq_one_letter_code
_entity_poly.pdbx_strand_id
1 'polypeptide(L)' 'GTGRIIRRYPCVGGIDLSDTVTESSDARFRPGDEVIATSFDIGVAHHGGYAEYARIPAPWVVPLPAGLSLY' A
#
# COMPACT_ATOMS: atom_id res chain seq x y z
N GLY A 1 12.52 0.23 -20.27
CA GLY A 1 13.64 -0.53 -19.68
C GLY A 1 13.43 -2.00 -19.93
N THR A 2 14.50 -2.79 -20.06
CA THR A 2 14.44 -4.24 -20.29
C THR A 2 13.93 -5.03 -19.07
N GLY A 3 14.06 -4.46 -17.86
CA GLY A 3 13.41 -4.96 -16.65
C GLY A 3 11.91 -4.69 -16.71
N ARG A 4 11.11 -5.74 -16.94
CA ARG A 4 9.64 -5.71 -16.89
C ARG A 4 9.16 -5.59 -15.43
N ILE A 5 9.43 -4.44 -14.80
CA ILE A 5 9.04 -4.17 -13.40
C ILE A 5 7.51 -4.14 -13.30
N ILE A 6 6.85 -3.34 -14.13
CA ILE A 6 5.40 -3.38 -14.23
C ILE A 6 4.99 -4.64 -15.00
N ARG A 7 4.33 -5.57 -14.31
CA ARG A 7 3.88 -6.86 -14.86
C ARG A 7 2.42 -6.85 -15.32
N ARG A 8 1.62 -5.91 -14.83
CA ARG A 8 0.24 -5.63 -15.28
C ARG A 8 0.14 -4.16 -15.68
N TYR A 9 -0.43 -3.85 -16.84
CA TYR A 9 -0.65 -2.47 -17.30
C TYR A 9 -2.14 -2.23 -17.61
N PRO A 10 -2.72 -1.07 -17.29
CA PRO A 10 -2.12 0.07 -16.57
C PRO A 10 -1.86 -0.24 -15.09
N CYS A 11 -0.83 0.40 -14.52
CA CYS A 11 -0.50 0.29 -13.10
C CYS A 11 0.09 1.60 -12.55
N VAL A 12 -0.54 2.14 -11.51
CA VAL A 12 0.06 3.14 -10.61
C VAL A 12 1.27 2.50 -9.91
N GLY A 13 2.44 3.16 -10.00
CA GLY A 13 3.68 2.71 -9.35
C GLY A 13 3.76 3.04 -7.86
N GLY A 14 4.93 2.80 -7.27
CA GLY A 14 5.23 3.05 -5.85
C GLY A 14 5.06 1.77 -5.03
N ILE A 15 6.18 1.12 -4.69
CA ILE A 15 6.18 -0.17 -3.99
C ILE A 15 5.91 -0.05 -2.49
N ASP A 16 5.95 1.18 -1.96
CA ASP A 16 5.82 1.51 -0.55
C ASP A 16 4.78 2.62 -0.38
N LEU A 17 4.03 2.55 0.73
CA LEU A 17 3.15 3.60 1.22
C LEU A 17 2.95 3.51 2.74
N SER A 18 2.64 4.65 3.35
CA SER A 18 2.15 4.74 4.72
C SER A 18 1.06 5.78 4.78
N ASP A 19 -0.08 5.45 5.38
CA ASP A 19 -1.17 6.40 5.52
C ASP A 19 -2.18 5.92 6.58
N THR A 20 -3.28 6.64 6.72
CA THR A 20 -4.43 6.29 7.54
C THR A 20 -5.45 5.48 6.73
N VAL A 21 -5.95 4.39 7.31
CA VAL A 21 -7.02 3.60 6.72
C VAL A 21 -8.28 4.46 6.54
N THR A 22 -8.79 4.55 5.32
CA THR A 22 -10.07 5.21 5.02
C THR A 22 -11.25 4.25 5.12
N GLU A 23 -11.08 3.01 4.63
CA GLU A 23 -12.08 1.94 4.66
C GLU A 23 -11.37 0.58 4.65
N SER A 24 -11.94 -0.42 5.35
CA SER A 24 -11.45 -1.80 5.31
C SER A 24 -12.61 -2.80 5.42
N SER A 25 -12.53 -3.88 4.65
CA SER A 25 -13.41 -5.05 4.80
C SER A 25 -12.81 -6.12 5.72
N ASP A 26 -11.56 -5.96 6.14
CA ASP A 26 -10.85 -6.88 7.04
C ASP A 26 -10.87 -6.32 8.47
N ALA A 27 -11.36 -7.11 9.43
CA ALA A 27 -11.58 -6.68 10.80
C ALA A 27 -10.30 -6.30 11.58
N ARG A 28 -9.11 -6.62 11.06
CA ARG A 28 -7.82 -6.22 11.65
C ARG A 28 -7.53 -4.73 11.52
N PHE A 29 -8.18 -4.06 10.56
CA PHE A 29 -7.97 -2.65 10.25
C PHE A 29 -9.30 -1.91 10.21
N ARG A 30 -9.35 -0.71 10.78
CA ARG A 30 -10.54 0.15 10.79
C ARG A 30 -10.17 1.57 10.36
N PRO A 31 -11.16 2.38 9.93
CA PRO A 31 -10.91 3.77 9.60
C PRO A 31 -10.19 4.51 10.75
N GLY A 32 -9.14 5.26 10.42
CA GLY A 32 -8.33 5.99 11.40
C GLY A 32 -7.07 5.25 11.88
N ASP A 33 -6.91 3.96 11.60
CA ASP A 33 -5.67 3.25 11.94
C ASP A 33 -4.52 3.73 11.02
N GLU A 34 -3.38 4.08 11.60
CA GLU A 34 -2.15 4.38 10.86
C GLU A 34 -1.45 3.09 10.46
N VAL A 35 -1.09 2.97 9.17
CA VAL A 35 -0.54 1.75 8.59
C VAL A 35 0.61 2.03 7.65
N ILE A 36 1.40 0.99 7.39
CA ILE A 36 2.44 0.95 6.36
C ILE A 36 2.29 -0.33 5.54
N ALA A 37 2.55 -0.25 4.24
CA ALA A 37 2.62 -1.38 3.33
C ALA A 37 3.80 -1.22 2.38
N THR A 38 4.65 -2.23 2.31
CA THR A 38 5.88 -2.22 1.51
C THR A 38 6.02 -3.52 0.72
N SER A 39 6.71 -3.46 -0.42
CA SER A 39 7.06 -4.64 -1.23
C SER A 39 5.85 -5.39 -1.83
N PHE A 40 5.81 -6.73 -1.71
CA PHE A 40 4.85 -7.61 -2.40
C PHE A 40 4.72 -7.28 -3.89
N ASP A 41 3.49 -7.25 -4.40
CA ASP A 41 3.19 -6.88 -5.78
C ASP A 41 2.81 -5.40 -5.93
N ILE A 42 2.87 -4.62 -4.85
CA ILE A 42 2.50 -3.20 -4.80
C ILE A 42 3.37 -2.43 -5.80
N GLY A 43 2.74 -1.62 -6.66
CA GLY A 43 3.44 -0.86 -7.70
C GLY A 43 4.10 -1.70 -8.81
N VAL A 44 3.84 -3.02 -8.86
CA VAL A 44 4.47 -3.98 -9.80
C VAL A 44 3.40 -4.75 -10.58
N ALA A 45 2.59 -5.55 -9.88
CA ALA A 45 1.43 -6.27 -10.44
C ALA A 45 0.10 -5.82 -9.82
N HIS A 46 0.17 -5.07 -8.71
CA HIS A 46 -0.92 -4.42 -8.01
C HIS A 46 -0.68 -2.90 -8.01
N HIS A 47 -1.74 -2.08 -7.97
CA HIS A 47 -1.58 -0.63 -7.88
C HIS A 47 -0.81 -0.21 -6.62
N GLY A 48 0.09 0.75 -6.77
CA GLY A 48 0.99 1.24 -5.73
C GLY A 48 0.61 2.58 -5.13
N GLY A 49 1.53 3.12 -4.32
CA GLY A 49 1.35 4.29 -3.47
C GLY A 49 1.51 5.66 -4.13
N TYR A 50 1.86 5.76 -5.42
CA TYR A 50 1.95 7.05 -6.11
C TYR A 50 0.57 7.60 -6.53
N ALA A 51 -0.37 7.59 -5.58
CA ALA A 51 -1.73 8.11 -5.70
C ALA A 51 -2.23 8.55 -4.32
N GLU A 52 -3.21 9.45 -4.28
CA GLU A 52 -3.84 9.93 -3.03
C GLU A 52 -4.63 8.84 -2.29
N TYR A 53 -5.01 7.77 -3.00
CA TYR A 53 -5.68 6.62 -2.43
C TYR A 53 -5.11 5.33 -3.01
N ALA A 54 -4.91 4.33 -2.15
CA ALA A 54 -4.51 2.98 -2.52
C ALA A 54 -5.41 1.94 -1.84
N ARG A 55 -5.85 0.93 -2.60
CA ARG A 55 -6.61 -0.22 -2.06
C ARG A 55 -5.66 -1.41 -1.94
N ILE A 56 -5.13 -1.69 -0.76
CA ILE A 56 -4.14 -2.75 -0.55
C ILE A 56 -4.76 -3.99 0.12
N PRO A 57 -4.41 -5.22 -0.29
CA PRO A 57 -4.80 -6.42 0.43
C PRO A 57 -4.33 -6.38 1.89
N ALA A 58 -5.26 -6.57 2.83
CA ALA A 58 -4.99 -6.54 4.27
C ALA A 58 -3.80 -7.42 4.73
N PRO A 59 -3.52 -8.61 4.16
CA PRO A 59 -2.33 -9.39 4.52
C PRO A 59 -0.98 -8.71 4.23
N TRP A 60 -0.94 -7.65 3.42
CA TRP A 60 0.28 -6.91 3.08
C TRP A 60 0.47 -5.64 3.93
N VAL A 61 -0.54 -5.30 4.72
CA VAL A 61 -0.57 -4.10 5.55
C VAL A 61 -0.11 -4.46 6.95
N VAL A 62 0.70 -3.60 7.55
CA VAL A 62 1.06 -3.70 8.97
C VAL A 62 0.72 -2.39 9.68
N PRO A 63 0.34 -2.43 10.98
CA PRO A 63 0.17 -1.21 11.77
C PRO A 63 1.46 -0.40 11.77
N LEU A 64 1.35 0.94 11.75
CA LEU A 64 2.51 1.80 11.87
C LEU A 64 3.21 1.53 13.21
N PRO A 65 4.51 1.16 13.22
CA PRO A 65 5.25 0.95 14.46
C PRO A 65 5.31 2.20 15.33
N ALA A 66 5.24 2.00 16.65
CA ALA A 66 5.40 3.09 17.61
C ALA A 66 6.73 3.84 17.40
N GLY A 67 6.67 5.17 17.40
CA GLY A 67 7.83 6.03 17.20
C GLY A 67 8.11 6.41 15.73
N LEU A 68 7.31 5.94 14.79
CA LEU A 68 7.29 6.43 13.40
C LEU A 68 6.10 7.37 13.18
N SER A 69 6.20 8.20 12.14
CA SER A 69 5.12 9.09 11.69
C SER A 69 4.80 8.82 10.22
N LEU A 70 3.58 9.18 9.80
CA LEU A 70 3.20 9.20 8.39
C LEU A 70 3.97 10.29 7.62
N TYR A 71 4.05 10.14 6.30
CA TYR A 71 4.69 11.09 5.38
C TYR A 71 3.89 11.27 4.10
#